data_AF-A0A1Q3CA94-F1
#
_entry.id   AF-A0A1Q3CA94-F1
#
_cell.length_a   1.000
_cell.length_b   1.000
_cell.length_c   1.000
_cell.angle_alpha   90.00
_cell.angle_beta   90.00
_cell.angle_gamma   90.00
#
_symmetry.space_group_name_H-M   'P 1'
#
loop_
_entity.id
_entity.type
_entity.pdbx_description
1 polymer ?
#
loop_
_entity_poly.entity_id
_entity_poly.type
_entity_poly.pdbx_seq_one_letter_code
_entity_poly.pdbx_strand_id
1 'polypeptide(L)'
;YNIDGMNEYHIVNKLQEMTMVSNAQKIRNNSNKTVANLLIAGFTGQLKHWWDNVLTTQQQTEILEAIQVNELKEPILDNNNEPIEDAVSTIIYNITQYFIGDPT
;
A
#
# COMPACT_ATOMS: atom_id res chain seq x y z
N TYR A 1 4.93 -10.86 13.21
CA TYR A 1 4.04 -10.67 14.38
C TYR A 1 2.64 -10.51 13.80
N ASN A 2 1.61 -11.23 14.28
CA ASN A 2 0.28 -11.26 13.64
C ASN A 2 -0.58 -10.07 14.12
N ILE A 3 -1.20 -9.33 13.19
CA ILE A 3 -2.03 -8.14 13.49
C ILE A 3 -3.07 -8.50 14.55
N ASP A 4 -2.95 -7.98 15.76
CA ASP A 4 -3.89 -8.05 16.90
C ASP A 4 -4.65 -9.38 17.08
N GLY A 5 -3.95 -10.52 16.97
CA GLY A 5 -4.56 -11.86 17.15
C GLY A 5 -5.40 -12.36 15.96
N MET A 6 -5.35 -11.65 14.84
CA MET A 6 -5.96 -12.05 13.56
C MET A 6 -5.19 -13.24 12.97
N ASN A 7 -5.90 -14.16 12.32
CA ASN A 7 -5.28 -15.18 11.47
C ASN A 7 -5.10 -14.64 10.04
N GLU A 8 -4.36 -15.35 9.19
CA GLU A 8 -4.10 -14.93 7.79
C GLU A 8 -5.38 -14.57 7.03
N TYR A 9 -6.45 -15.35 7.20
CA TYR A 9 -7.74 -15.10 6.55
C TYR A 9 -8.32 -13.72 6.90
N HIS A 10 -8.29 -13.35 8.17
CA HIS A 10 -8.75 -12.03 8.61
C HIS A 10 -7.87 -10.89 8.07
N ILE A 11 -6.57 -11.13 7.90
CA ILE A 11 -5.65 -10.16 7.30
C ILE A 11 -5.97 -9.98 5.80
N VAL A 12 -6.14 -11.08 5.07
CA VAL A 12 -6.52 -11.06 3.64
C VAL A 12 -7.84 -10.32 3.43
N ASN A 13 -8.85 -10.55 4.29
CA ASN A 13 -10.13 -9.84 4.18
C ASN A 13 -9.99 -8.32 4.37
N LYS A 14 -9.16 -7.88 5.34
CA LYS A 14 -8.85 -6.44 5.49
C LYS A 14 -8.12 -5.87 4.27
N LEU A 15 -7.19 -6.62 3.68
CA LEU A 15 -6.49 -6.18 2.47
C LEU A 15 -7.43 -6.07 1.26
N GLN A 16 -8.40 -6.99 1.14
CA GLN A 16 -9.45 -6.89 0.13
C GLN A 16 -10.33 -5.65 0.34
N GLU A 17 -10.72 -5.33 1.58
CA GLU A 17 -11.43 -4.09 1.90
C GLU A 17 -10.62 -2.84 1.49
N MET A 18 -9.32 -2.80 1.79
CA MET A 18 -8.44 -1.70 1.37
C MET A 18 -8.37 -1.57 -0.16
N THR A 19 -8.34 -2.70 -0.87
CA THR A 19 -8.35 -2.75 -2.35
C THR A 19 -9.66 -2.20 -2.91
N MET A 20 -10.81 -2.58 -2.34
CA MET A 20 -12.12 -2.09 -2.75
C MET A 20 -12.26 -0.58 -2.53
N VAL A 21 -11.83 -0.07 -1.37
CA VAL A 21 -11.83 1.37 -1.07
C VAL A 21 -10.93 2.13 -2.04
N SER A 22 -9.76 1.57 -2.37
CA SER A 22 -8.82 2.18 -3.33
C SER A 22 -9.44 2.31 -4.72
N ASN A 23 -10.05 1.24 -5.23
CA ASN A 23 -10.71 1.24 -6.53
C ASN A 23 -11.86 2.25 -6.59
N ALA A 24 -12.67 2.35 -5.53
CA ALA A 24 -13.76 3.33 -5.44
C ALA A 24 -13.26 4.78 -5.47
N GLN A 25 -12.09 5.07 -4.88
CA GLN A 25 -11.50 6.42 -4.89
C GLN A 25 -10.78 6.75 -6.21
N LYS A 26 -10.18 5.75 -6.89
CA LYS A 26 -9.63 5.92 -8.24
C LYS A 26 -10.71 6.30 -9.26
N ILE A 27 -11.92 5.75 -9.13
CA ILE A 27 -13.09 6.15 -9.94
C ILE A 27 -13.45 7.64 -9.74
N ARG A 28 -13.12 8.21 -8.57
CA ARG A 28 -13.34 9.62 -8.24
C ARG A 28 -12.17 10.53 -8.65
N ASN A 29 -11.24 10.02 -9.46
CA ASN A 29 -10.07 10.73 -9.96
C ASN A 29 -9.12 11.23 -8.85
N ASN A 30 -9.09 10.56 -7.70
CA ASN A 30 -8.10 10.84 -6.65
C ASN A 30 -6.76 10.18 -6.99
N SER A 31 -5.66 10.88 -6.70
CA SER A 31 -4.31 10.33 -6.90
C SER A 31 -4.08 9.12 -6.00
N ASN A 32 -3.22 8.20 -6.44
CA ASN A 32 -2.89 6.99 -5.71
C ASN A 32 -2.22 7.35 -4.37
N LYS A 33 -1.38 8.40 -4.35
CA LYS A 33 -0.80 8.97 -3.13
C LYS A 33 -1.86 9.49 -2.16
N THR A 34 -2.92 10.13 -2.63
CA THR A 34 -4.03 10.60 -1.76
C THR A 34 -4.75 9.41 -1.13
N VAL A 35 -5.04 8.38 -1.91
CA VAL A 35 -5.69 7.16 -1.42
C VAL A 35 -4.81 6.42 -0.41
N ALA A 36 -3.50 6.31 -0.67
CA ALA A 36 -2.55 5.70 0.27
C ALA A 36 -2.54 6.45 1.62
N ASN A 37 -2.50 7.78 1.60
CA ASN A 37 -2.58 8.59 2.83
C ASN A 37 -3.90 8.38 3.59
N LEU A 38 -5.03 8.23 2.89
CA LEU A 38 -6.31 7.90 3.54
C LEU A 38 -6.30 6.50 4.19
N LEU A 39 -5.66 5.51 3.55
CA LEU A 39 -5.48 4.18 4.15
C LEU A 39 -4.63 4.25 5.42
N ILE A 40 -3.50 4.97 5.36
CA ILE A 40 -2.59 5.17 6.50
C ILE A 40 -3.30 5.86 7.66
N ALA A 41 -4.13 6.87 7.39
CA ALA A 41 -4.92 7.54 8.41
C ALA A 41 -5.90 6.60 9.12
N GLY A 42 -6.34 5.53 8.45
CA GLY A 42 -7.16 4.46 9.02
C GLY A 42 -6.38 3.38 9.77
N PHE A 43 -5.04 3.40 9.77
CA PHE A 43 -4.24 2.41 10.46
C PHE A 43 -4.39 2.53 11.98
N THR A 44 -4.57 1.38 12.61
CA THR A 44 -4.70 1.21 14.06
C THR A 44 -3.92 -0.03 14.51
N GLY A 45 -3.69 -0.16 15.81
CA GLY A 45 -3.02 -1.33 16.39
C GLY A 45 -1.66 -1.62 15.77
N GLN A 46 -1.41 -2.89 15.44
CA GLN A 46 -0.13 -3.32 14.87
C GLN A 46 0.20 -2.71 13.50
N LEU A 47 -0.80 -2.41 12.67
CA LEU A 47 -0.56 -1.72 11.39
C LEU A 47 -0.01 -0.30 11.62
N LYS A 48 -0.58 0.42 12.59
CA LYS A 48 -0.10 1.75 12.96
C LYS A 48 1.29 1.68 13.59
N HIS A 49 1.52 0.69 14.46
CA HIS A 49 2.83 0.50 15.08
C HIS A 49 3.91 0.21 14.04
N TRP A 50 3.63 -0.68 13.08
CA TRP A 50 4.52 -0.99 11.97
C TRP A 50 4.83 0.27 11.13
N TRP A 51 3.80 1.00 10.73
CA TRP A 51 3.99 2.22 9.94
C TRP A 51 4.83 3.25 10.69
N ASP A 52 4.48 3.60 11.92
CA ASP A 52 5.10 4.70 12.66
C ASP A 52 6.48 4.36 13.25
N ASN A 53 6.71 3.11 13.65
CA ASN A 53 7.86 2.74 14.49
C ASN A 53 8.80 1.72 13.85
N VAL A 54 8.35 0.96 12.85
CA VAL A 54 9.19 -0.04 12.17
C VAL A 54 9.76 0.53 10.88
N LEU A 55 8.95 1.24 10.09
CA LEU A 55 9.44 1.89 8.88
C LEU A 55 10.20 3.17 9.21
N THR A 56 11.32 3.37 8.52
CA THR A 56 12.01 4.66 8.50
C THR A 56 11.22 5.67 7.67
N THR A 57 11.43 6.97 7.91
CA THR A 57 10.84 8.04 7.10
C THR A 57 11.17 7.86 5.61
N GLN A 58 12.38 7.42 5.28
CA GLN A 58 12.77 7.14 3.89
C GLN A 58 11.90 6.05 3.28
N GLN A 59 11.70 4.92 3.97
CA GLN A 59 10.84 3.83 3.47
C GLN A 59 9.38 4.27 3.34
N GLN A 60 8.88 5.09 4.26
CA GLN A 60 7.53 5.67 4.15
C GLN A 60 7.42 6.54 2.89
N THR A 61 8.42 7.38 2.60
CA THR A 61 8.47 8.19 1.38
C THR A 61 8.54 7.32 0.13
N GLU A 62 9.40 6.30 0.10
CA GLU A 62 9.51 5.36 -1.03
C GLU A 62 8.18 4.65 -1.33
N ILE A 63 7.43 4.27 -0.29
CA ILE A 63 6.08 3.69 -0.45
C ILE A 63 5.10 4.73 -1.01
N LEU A 64 5.10 5.96 -0.47
CA LEU A 64 4.17 7.01 -0.88
C LEU A 64 4.45 7.60 -2.26
N GLU A 65 5.68 7.48 -2.74
CA GLU A 65 6.16 7.96 -4.04
C GLU A 65 6.38 6.83 -5.04
N ALA A 66 5.95 5.62 -4.69
CA ALA A 66 6.06 4.46 -5.56
C ALA A 66 5.33 4.73 -6.89
N ILE A 67 5.94 4.22 -7.95
CA ILE A 67 5.44 4.29 -9.33
C ILE A 67 5.44 2.90 -9.94
N GLN A 68 4.61 2.69 -10.96
CA GLN A 68 4.62 1.44 -11.71
C GLN A 68 5.89 1.36 -12.55
N VAL A 69 6.53 0.19 -12.53
CA VAL A 69 7.71 -0.10 -13.34
C VAL A 69 7.50 -1.37 -14.17
N ASN A 70 8.13 -1.41 -15.34
CA ASN A 70 8.14 -2.60 -16.20
C ASN A 70 9.15 -3.66 -15.70
N GLU A 71 9.28 -4.76 -16.45
CA GLU A 71 10.22 -5.85 -16.12
C GLU A 71 11.69 -5.39 -16.06
N LEU A 72 12.03 -4.31 -16.75
CA LEU A 72 13.36 -3.70 -16.77
C LEU A 72 13.56 -2.64 -15.67
N LYS A 73 12.58 -2.48 -14.77
CA LYS A 73 12.53 -1.44 -13.72
C LYS A 73 12.44 -0.01 -14.25
N GLU A 74 11.94 0.17 -15.47
CA GLU A 74 11.71 1.49 -16.05
C GLU A 74 10.29 1.98 -15.73
N PRO A 75 10.09 3.29 -15.46
CA PRO A 75 8.76 3.86 -15.19
C PRO A 75 7.77 3.60 -16.32
N ILE A 76 6.57 3.13 -15.96
CA ILE A 76 5.43 3.09 -16.88
C ILE A 76 4.75 4.47 -16.86
N LEU A 77 4.60 5.06 -18.03
CA LEU A 77 4.06 6.42 -18.20
C LEU A 77 2.57 6.38 -18.59
N ASP A 78 1.84 7.40 -18.16
CA ASP A 78 0.46 7.65 -18.56
C ASP A 78 0.37 8.38 -19.92
N ASN A 79 -0.84 8.77 -20.31
CA ASN A 79 -1.09 9.48 -21.58
C ASN A 79 -0.46 10.88 -21.64
N ASN A 80 -0.01 11.43 -20.51
CA ASN A 80 0.66 12.73 -20.41
C ASN A 80 2.19 12.59 -20.27
N ASN A 81 2.73 11.39 -20.46
CA ASN A 81 4.14 11.06 -20.25
C ASN A 81 4.61 11.19 -18.79
N GLU A 82 3.70 11.16 -17.82
CA GLU A 82 4.03 11.18 -16.40
C GLU A 82 4.07 9.76 -15.82
N PRO A 83 4.95 9.44 -14.86
CA PRO A 83 4.97 8.13 -14.20
C PRO A 83 3.64 7.83 -13.50
N ILE A 84 3.12 6.62 -13.70
CA ILE A 84 1.89 6.18 -13.04
C ILE A 84 2.19 5.87 -11.58
N GLU A 85 1.53 6.58 -10.66
CA GLU A 85 1.66 6.33 -9.21
C GLU A 85 1.17 4.92 -8.82
N ASP A 86 1.87 4.28 -7.88
CA ASP A 86 1.58 2.93 -7.37
C ASP A 86 1.63 2.78 -5.83
N ALA A 87 1.47 3.90 -5.11
CA ALA A 87 1.56 3.93 -3.65
C ALA A 87 0.64 2.94 -2.92
N VAL A 88 -0.62 2.77 -3.38
CA VAL A 88 -1.56 1.84 -2.72
C VAL A 88 -1.17 0.37 -2.92
N SER A 89 -0.77 -0.03 -4.13
CA SER A 89 -0.33 -1.42 -4.37
C SER A 89 0.92 -1.72 -3.56
N THR A 90 1.83 -0.75 -3.51
CA THR A 90 3.09 -0.85 -2.76
C THR A 90 2.86 -0.97 -1.26
N ILE A 91 1.97 -0.17 -0.66
CA ILE A 91 1.70 -0.29 0.79
C ILE A 91 0.98 -1.60 1.13
N ILE A 92 0.06 -2.08 0.30
CA ILE A 92 -0.61 -3.37 0.47
C ILE A 92 0.40 -4.53 0.40
N TYR A 93 1.31 -4.48 -0.57
CA TYR A 93 2.39 -5.47 -0.70
C TYR A 93 3.30 -5.48 0.53
N ASN A 94 3.75 -4.32 1.00
CA ASN A 94 4.61 -4.21 2.17
C ASN A 94 3.94 -4.72 3.45
N ILE A 95 2.64 -4.46 3.64
CA ILE A 95 1.86 -5.03 4.74
C ILE A 95 1.81 -6.56 4.64
N THR A 96 1.53 -7.09 3.44
CA THR A 96 1.48 -8.53 3.19
C THR A 96 2.80 -9.20 3.56
N GLN A 97 3.91 -8.67 3.04
CA GLN A 97 5.26 -9.17 3.30
C GLN A 97 5.63 -9.14 4.79
N TYR A 98 5.28 -8.07 5.50
CA TYR A 98 5.65 -7.93 6.90
C TYR A 98 4.82 -8.82 7.86
N PHE A 99 3.51 -8.93 7.61
CA PHE A 99 2.58 -9.57 8.55
C PHE A 99 2.30 -11.04 8.26
N ILE A 100 2.33 -11.44 6.99
CA ILE A 100 2.08 -12.82 6.56
C ILE A 100 3.41 -13.53 6.27
N GLY A 101 4.39 -12.81 5.71
CA GLY A 101 5.57 -13.41 5.09
C GLY A 101 5.37 -13.54 3.58
N ASP A 102 6.43 -13.85 2.85
CA ASP A 102 6.38 -13.94 1.39
C ASP A 102 5.38 -15.03 0.98
N PRO A 103 4.30 -14.73 0.24
CA PRO A 103 3.30 -15.73 -0.14
C PRO A 103 3.77 -16.60 -1.33
N THR A 104 5.09 -16.83 -1.45
CA THR A 104 5.70 -17.58 -2.56
C THR A 104 5.33 -19.06 -2.54
#